data_AF-A0A9P5VRF7-F1
#
_entry.id   AF-A0A9P5VRF7-F1
#
_cell.length_a   1.000
_cell.length_b   1.000
_cell.length_c   1.000
_cell.angle_alpha   90.00
_cell.angle_beta   90.00
_cell.angle_gamma   90.00
#
_symmetry.space_group_name_H-M   'P 1'
#
loop_
_entity.id
_entity.type
_entity.pdbx_description
1 polymer ?
#
loop_
_entity_poly.entity_id
_entity_poly.type
_entity_poly.pdbx_seq_one_letter_code
_entity_poly.pdbx_strand_id
1 'polypeptide(L)'
;MSLSNIFAFSAPVDVQVVFKGEVERKMVEVKVDKDRREKFPLYFDGETVAGKINIRVKDGKKLEHNGIKVEFVGNIELFYDRGNHYEFSSLQQELAVPGELRASTTLDFEFKNVEKMYESYHGINVKLRYFIRVTILRRLADVVKERDIWVYSYVMPAENANNSIKMEVGIEDCLHIEFEYNRSKYHLKDVIVGKIYFLLVRIKIKHMELSIIRRETTGTAPNQYNESETITKFEIMDGAPVRGETIPIRLFLGGFELTPTFRDVNKKFSTRYYLNLVLVDEEHRRYFKQQEITIFRRRVDDGLEPEEGGEA
;
A
#
# COMPACT_ATOMS: atom_id res chain seq x y z
N MET A 1 -17.71 -35.75 -11.31
CA MET A 1 -16.60 -36.73 -11.15
C MET A 1 -15.41 -35.98 -10.56
N SER A 2 -15.08 -36.34 -9.31
CA SER A 2 -14.05 -35.73 -8.49
C SER A 2 -12.67 -36.15 -9.00
N LEU A 3 -11.87 -35.21 -9.49
CA LEU A 3 -10.42 -35.40 -9.61
C LEU A 3 -9.82 -35.15 -8.22
N SER A 4 -9.67 -36.25 -7.50
CA SER A 4 -8.94 -36.39 -6.25
C SER A 4 -7.54 -35.77 -6.35
N ASN A 5 -7.27 -34.82 -5.45
CA ASN A 5 -5.94 -34.35 -5.08
C ASN A 5 -5.07 -35.54 -4.67
N ILE A 6 -4.13 -35.91 -5.53
CA ILE A 6 -3.17 -37.00 -5.32
C ILE A 6 -1.83 -36.35 -4.92
N PHE A 7 -1.40 -36.64 -3.69
CA PHE A 7 -0.10 -36.35 -3.05
C PHE A 7 0.26 -34.90 -2.69
N ALA A 8 -0.42 -34.34 -1.68
CA ALA A 8 0.22 -33.38 -0.78
C ALA A 8 0.88 -34.15 0.38
N PHE A 9 2.12 -34.63 0.19
CA PHE A 9 2.94 -35.08 1.32
C PHE A 9 3.24 -33.86 2.19
N SER A 10 2.45 -33.65 3.25
CA SER A 10 2.73 -32.65 4.28
C SER A 10 4.16 -32.85 4.77
N ALA A 11 4.98 -31.79 4.67
CA ALA A 11 6.35 -31.80 5.16
C ALA A 11 6.39 -32.38 6.58
N PRO A 12 7.38 -33.22 6.92
CA PRO A 12 7.46 -33.89 8.23
C PRO A 12 7.74 -32.93 9.39
N VAL A 13 7.80 -31.62 9.12
CA VAL A 13 8.10 -30.55 10.05
C VAL A 13 7.10 -29.41 9.86
N ASP A 14 6.60 -28.87 10.97
CA ASP A 14 5.83 -27.63 11.02
C ASP A 14 6.71 -26.53 11.62
N VAL A 15 6.73 -25.36 10.97
CA VAL A 15 7.56 -24.22 11.37
C VAL A 15 6.66 -23.02 11.63
N GLN A 16 6.78 -22.45 12.81
CA GLN A 16 6.02 -21.27 13.22
C GLN A 16 6.95 -20.17 13.70
N VAL A 17 6.78 -18.98 13.14
CA VAL A 17 7.44 -17.75 13.61
C VAL A 17 6.49 -17.03 14.54
N VAL A 18 6.95 -16.69 15.75
CA VAL A 18 6.20 -15.93 16.75
C VAL A 18 7.01 -14.67 17.08
N PHE A 19 6.45 -13.49 16.86
CA PHE A 19 7.15 -12.24 17.13
C PHE A 19 7.13 -11.91 18.63
N LYS A 20 8.22 -11.31 19.12
CA LYS A 20 8.30 -10.81 20.50
C LYS A 20 7.28 -9.68 20.67
N GLY A 21 6.38 -9.83 21.64
CA GLY A 21 5.33 -8.84 21.94
C GLY A 21 4.18 -8.78 20.91
N GLU A 22 4.00 -9.80 20.06
CA GLU A 22 2.97 -9.80 19.00
C GLU A 22 1.55 -9.53 19.53
N VAL A 23 1.22 -10.01 20.74
CA VAL A 23 -0.12 -9.85 21.35
C VAL A 23 -0.43 -8.40 21.72
N GLU A 24 0.58 -7.64 22.15
CA GLU A 24 0.43 -6.25 22.60
C GLU A 24 0.60 -5.25 21.44
N ARG A 25 1.19 -5.72 20.33
CA ARG A 25 1.49 -4.91 19.16
C ARG A 25 0.22 -4.57 18.38
N LYS A 26 0.16 -3.34 17.86
CA LYS A 26 -0.89 -2.92 16.95
C LYS A 26 -0.89 -3.80 15.68
N MET A 27 -2.06 -4.31 15.31
CA MET A 27 -2.26 -5.08 14.10
C MET A 27 -2.87 -4.19 13.00
N VAL A 28 -2.41 -4.34 11.76
CA VAL A 28 -2.97 -3.67 10.58
C VAL A 28 -3.75 -4.68 9.76
N GLU A 29 -4.96 -4.30 9.36
CA GLU A 29 -5.82 -5.12 8.51
C GLU A 29 -5.81 -4.63 7.06
N VAL A 30 -5.26 -5.45 6.17
CA VAL A 30 -5.02 -5.10 4.77
C VAL A 30 -5.87 -5.97 3.87
N LYS A 31 -6.51 -5.35 2.88
CA LYS A 31 -7.20 -6.04 1.80
C LYS A 31 -6.18 -6.63 0.84
N VAL A 32 -6.17 -7.96 0.73
CA VAL A 32 -5.25 -8.71 -0.15
C VAL A 32 -5.95 -9.24 -1.40
N ASP A 33 -7.25 -9.49 -1.32
CA ASP A 33 -8.11 -9.90 -2.45
C ASP A 33 -9.51 -9.32 -2.24
N LYS A 34 -10.41 -9.48 -3.24
CA LYS A 34 -11.77 -8.91 -3.22
C LYS A 34 -12.52 -9.12 -1.90
N ASP A 35 -12.45 -10.34 -1.35
CA ASP A 35 -13.19 -10.73 -0.14
C ASP A 35 -12.28 -11.18 1.01
N ARG A 36 -10.96 -10.95 0.89
CA ARG A 36 -9.99 -11.42 1.88
C ARG A 36 -9.19 -10.27 2.46
N ARG A 37 -9.23 -10.16 3.79
CA ARG A 37 -8.38 -9.26 4.58
C ARG A 37 -7.46 -10.09 5.46
N GLU A 38 -6.20 -9.67 5.54
CA GLU A 38 -5.18 -10.29 6.37
C GLU A 38 -4.70 -9.30 7.44
N LYS A 39 -4.28 -9.82 8.60
CA LYS A 39 -3.80 -9.01 9.72
C LYS A 39 -2.31 -9.22 9.92
N PHE A 40 -1.58 -8.12 10.03
CA PHE A 40 -0.13 -8.10 10.17
C PHE A 40 0.29 -7.26 11.38
N PRO A 41 1.31 -7.68 12.14
CA PRO A 41 1.89 -6.85 13.18
C PRO A 41 2.55 -5.61 12.55
N LEU A 42 2.28 -4.43 13.12
CA LEU A 42 2.82 -3.16 12.66
C LEU A 42 4.22 -2.92 13.20
N TYR A 43 5.14 -2.53 12.32
CA TYR A 43 6.49 -2.11 12.64
C TYR A 43 6.81 -0.75 12.02
N PHE A 44 7.83 -0.08 12.56
CA PHE A 44 8.34 1.17 12.03
C PHE A 44 9.83 1.06 11.68
N ASP A 45 10.33 2.03 10.92
CA ASP A 45 11.75 2.12 10.60
C ASP A 45 12.62 2.18 11.86
N GLY A 46 13.81 1.59 11.81
CA GLY A 46 14.73 1.46 12.95
C GLY A 46 14.28 0.49 14.06
N GLU A 47 13.05 -0.02 14.03
CA GLU A 47 12.59 -0.94 15.08
C GLU A 47 13.30 -2.32 15.00
N THR A 48 13.61 -2.90 16.16
CA THR A 48 14.15 -4.27 16.27
C THR A 48 13.08 -5.31 15.92
N VAL A 49 13.44 -6.31 15.11
CA VAL A 49 12.57 -7.46 14.77
C VAL A 49 13.14 -8.70 15.45
N ALA A 50 12.47 -9.15 16.50
CA ALA A 50 12.88 -10.29 17.31
C ALA A 50 11.73 -11.25 17.57
N GLY A 51 12.05 -12.50 17.89
CA GLY A 51 11.04 -13.50 18.15
C GLY A 51 11.60 -14.90 18.36
N LYS A 52 10.70 -15.87 18.23
CA LYS A 52 11.00 -17.29 18.39
C LYS A 52 10.52 -18.06 17.17
N ILE A 53 11.30 -19.07 16.79
CA ILE A 53 10.98 -20.02 15.73
C ILE A 53 10.73 -21.37 16.39
N ASN A 54 9.49 -21.82 16.34
CA ASN A 54 9.07 -23.11 16.85
C ASN A 54 9.09 -24.13 15.70
N ILE A 55 9.95 -25.13 15.82
CA ILE A 55 10.11 -26.21 14.86
C ILE A 55 9.53 -27.48 15.48
N ARG A 56 8.39 -27.94 14.97
CA ARG A 56 7.72 -29.16 15.43
C ARG A 56 7.99 -30.31 14.46
N VAL A 57 8.75 -31.30 14.93
CA VAL A 57 8.99 -32.54 14.20
C VAL A 57 7.87 -33.53 14.52
N LYS A 58 7.29 -34.20 13.52
CA LYS A 58 6.27 -35.22 13.75
C LYS A 58 6.80 -36.35 14.64
N ASP A 59 5.97 -36.83 15.56
CA ASP A 59 6.33 -37.87 16.53
C ASP A 59 6.94 -39.11 15.88
N GLY A 60 8.03 -39.60 16.48
CA GLY A 60 8.77 -40.78 16.00
C GLY A 60 9.60 -40.57 14.74
N LYS A 61 9.66 -39.35 14.17
CA LYS A 61 10.52 -39.02 13.03
C LYS A 61 11.71 -38.16 13.47
N LYS A 62 12.80 -38.27 12.70
CA LYS A 62 13.96 -37.37 12.78
C LYS A 62 13.99 -36.43 11.59
N LEU A 63 14.51 -35.22 11.80
CA LEU A 63 14.75 -34.23 10.77
C LEU A 63 16.26 -33.97 10.65
N GLU A 64 16.88 -34.54 9.63
CA GLU A 64 18.25 -34.20 9.23
C GLU A 64 18.24 -32.89 8.42
N HIS A 65 19.12 -31.96 8.77
CA HIS A 65 19.27 -30.66 8.12
C HIS A 65 20.75 -30.28 7.96
N ASN A 66 21.03 -29.50 6.92
CA ASN A 66 22.35 -28.93 6.61
C ASN A 66 22.52 -27.50 7.15
N GLY A 67 21.67 -27.13 8.11
CA GLY A 67 21.68 -25.83 8.75
C GLY A 67 20.28 -25.22 8.82
N ILE A 68 20.09 -24.33 9.78
CA ILE A 68 18.85 -23.57 9.94
C ILE A 68 19.22 -22.10 9.98
N LYS A 69 18.61 -21.31 9.10
CA LYS A 69 18.80 -19.87 9.05
C LYS A 69 17.48 -19.13 9.10
N VAL A 70 17.55 -17.89 9.57
CA VAL A 70 16.46 -16.93 9.52
C VAL A 70 16.93 -15.68 8.80
N GLU A 71 16.04 -15.11 8.00
CA GLU A 71 16.29 -13.90 7.23
C GLU A 71 15.19 -12.88 7.51
N PHE A 72 15.55 -11.62 7.68
CA PHE A 72 14.64 -10.50 7.51
C PHE A 72 14.77 -9.99 6.08
N VAL A 73 13.65 -9.90 5.36
CA VAL A 73 13.63 -9.54 3.94
C VAL A 73 12.64 -8.41 3.70
N GLY A 74 13.09 -7.35 3.04
CA GLY A 74 12.25 -6.34 2.37
C GLY A 74 12.26 -6.57 0.88
N ASN A 75 11.10 -6.81 0.27
CA ASN A 75 10.97 -7.25 -1.12
C ASN A 75 9.91 -6.44 -1.88
N ILE A 76 10.19 -6.16 -3.16
CA ILE A 76 9.20 -5.69 -4.14
C ILE A 76 8.94 -6.84 -5.13
N GLU A 77 7.70 -7.32 -5.15
CA GLU A 77 7.19 -8.32 -6.08
C GLU A 77 6.42 -7.62 -7.19
N LEU A 78 6.82 -7.81 -8.44
CA LEU A 78 6.11 -7.30 -9.63
C LEU A 78 5.32 -8.45 -10.25
N PHE A 79 3.99 -8.32 -10.35
CA PHE A 79 3.13 -9.44 -10.74
C PHE A 79 3.24 -9.85 -12.20
N TYR A 80 3.75 -8.96 -13.06
CA TYR A 80 4.08 -9.28 -14.45
C TYR A 80 5.39 -10.07 -14.58
N ASP A 81 6.23 -10.09 -13.53
CA ASP A 81 7.55 -10.71 -13.49
C ASP A 81 7.68 -11.58 -12.23
N ARG A 82 6.77 -12.55 -12.09
CA ARG A 82 6.63 -13.37 -10.86
C ARG A 82 7.88 -14.18 -10.48
N GLY A 83 8.84 -14.33 -11.40
CA GLY A 83 10.10 -15.02 -11.14
C GLY A 83 11.17 -14.14 -10.52
N ASN A 84 11.03 -12.80 -10.61
CA ASN A 84 12.02 -11.86 -10.10
C ASN A 84 11.49 -11.14 -8.85
N HIS A 85 12.14 -11.44 -7.74
CA HIS A 85 11.96 -10.74 -6.47
C HIS A 85 13.06 -9.69 -6.32
N TYR A 86 12.67 -8.45 -6.06
CA TYR A 86 13.63 -7.36 -5.84
C TYR A 86 13.79 -7.14 -4.34
N GLU A 87 14.71 -7.90 -3.74
CA GLU A 87 15.11 -7.72 -2.35
C GLU A 87 15.90 -6.41 -2.23
N PHE A 88 15.40 -5.46 -1.44
CA PHE A 88 16.05 -4.17 -1.16
C PHE A 88 16.60 -4.09 0.28
N SER A 89 16.23 -5.04 1.13
CA SER A 89 16.78 -5.22 2.48
C SER A 89 16.86 -6.71 2.76
N SER A 90 18.02 -7.19 3.23
CA SER A 90 18.24 -8.60 3.54
C SER A 90 19.23 -8.71 4.69
N LEU A 91 18.77 -9.23 5.83
CA LEU A 91 19.60 -9.54 7.00
C LEU A 91 19.47 -11.04 7.29
N GLN A 92 20.57 -11.71 7.61
CA GLN A 92 20.58 -13.15 7.87
C GLN A 92 21.20 -13.45 9.24
N GLN A 93 20.64 -14.43 9.95
CA GLN A 93 21.21 -15.03 11.15
C GLN A 93 21.18 -16.56 11.01
N GLU A 94 22.30 -17.21 11.30
CA GLU A 94 22.37 -18.67 11.44
C GLU A 94 21.88 -19.08 12.83
N LEU A 95 20.96 -20.04 12.89
CA LEU A 95 20.33 -20.50 14.13
C LEU A 95 20.80 -21.90 14.54
N ALA A 96 21.21 -22.72 13.58
CA ALA A 96 21.79 -24.03 13.85
C ALA A 96 22.74 -24.46 12.72
N VAL A 97 23.85 -25.07 13.11
CA VAL A 97 24.78 -25.78 12.21
C VAL A 97 24.14 -27.07 11.67
N PRO A 98 24.73 -27.75 10.66
CA PRO A 98 24.24 -29.05 10.19
C PRO A 98 24.05 -30.06 11.34
N GLY A 99 22.94 -30.78 11.35
CA GLY A 99 22.57 -31.65 12.45
C GLY A 99 21.27 -32.43 12.27
N GLU A 100 20.78 -32.99 13.37
CA GLU A 100 19.54 -33.77 13.43
C GLU A 100 18.64 -33.25 14.57
N LEU A 101 17.37 -32.98 14.27
CA LEU A 101 16.34 -32.68 15.25
C LEU A 101 15.45 -33.91 15.48
N ARG A 102 15.36 -34.35 16.74
CA ARG A 102 14.52 -35.48 17.18
C ARG A 102 13.28 -35.06 17.97
N ALA A 103 13.29 -33.84 18.51
CA ALA A 103 12.21 -33.28 19.31
C ALA A 103 11.87 -31.88 18.81
N SER A 104 10.68 -31.41 19.20
CA SER A 104 10.29 -30.02 18.94
C SER A 104 11.29 -29.08 19.61
N THR A 105 11.76 -28.09 18.85
CA THR A 105 12.82 -27.17 19.26
C THR A 105 12.38 -25.74 19.02
N THR A 106 12.77 -24.84 19.93
CA THR A 106 12.53 -23.40 19.80
C THR A 106 13.87 -22.68 19.68
N LEU A 107 14.01 -21.83 18.66
CA LEU A 107 15.21 -21.04 18.39
C LEU A 107 14.86 -19.56 18.44
N ASP A 108 15.63 -18.76 19.18
CA ASP A 108 15.44 -17.31 19.27
C ASP A 108 16.16 -16.59 18.12
N PHE A 109 15.61 -15.49 17.65
CA PHE A 109 16.24 -14.61 16.66
C PHE A 109 16.07 -13.14 17.04
N GLU A 110 17.02 -12.30 16.64
CA GLU A 110 16.96 -10.86 16.88
C GLU A 110 17.75 -10.09 15.80
N PHE A 111 17.03 -9.25 15.06
CA PHE A 111 17.62 -8.25 14.17
C PHE A 111 17.44 -6.86 14.80
N LYS A 112 18.53 -6.24 15.22
CA LYS A 112 18.51 -4.92 15.87
C LYS A 112 18.53 -3.79 14.85
N ASN A 113 17.86 -2.69 15.18
CA ASN A 113 17.89 -1.43 14.41
C ASN A 113 17.62 -1.64 12.91
N VAL A 114 16.58 -2.39 12.57
CA VAL A 114 16.32 -2.83 11.19
C VAL A 114 15.80 -1.68 10.35
N GLU A 115 16.49 -1.37 9.26
CA GLU A 115 16.09 -0.36 8.29
C GLU A 115 14.89 -0.84 7.44
N LYS A 116 13.85 0.00 7.37
CA LYS A 116 12.58 -0.24 6.68
C LYS A 116 12.20 1.01 5.89
N MET A 117 12.98 1.32 4.86
CA MET A 117 12.94 2.55 4.06
C MET A 117 11.56 2.91 3.48
N TYR A 118 10.71 1.91 3.23
CA TYR A 118 9.44 2.09 2.52
C TYR A 118 8.25 1.55 3.32
N GLU A 119 7.09 2.22 3.25
CA GLU A 119 5.82 1.69 3.75
C GLU A 119 5.36 0.50 2.90
N SER A 120 4.82 -0.52 3.56
CA SER A 120 4.26 -1.70 2.92
C SER A 120 3.09 -1.32 2.00
N TYR A 121 3.00 -2.00 0.85
CA TYR A 121 2.00 -1.72 -0.16
C TYR A 121 1.52 -3.02 -0.81
N HIS A 122 0.21 -3.14 -0.99
CA HIS A 122 -0.43 -4.23 -1.73
C HIS A 122 -1.30 -3.61 -2.83
N GLY A 123 -0.75 -3.57 -4.03
CA GLY A 123 -1.32 -2.90 -5.19
C GLY A 123 -1.96 -3.85 -6.21
N ILE A 124 -2.11 -3.35 -7.43
CA ILE A 124 -2.72 -4.10 -8.55
C ILE A 124 -1.68 -5.00 -9.22
N ASN A 125 -0.51 -4.45 -9.53
CA ASN A 125 0.60 -5.09 -10.24
C ASN A 125 1.89 -5.17 -9.42
N VAL A 126 1.90 -4.62 -8.20
CA VAL A 126 3.06 -4.61 -7.32
C VAL A 126 2.69 -4.85 -5.86
N LYS A 127 3.56 -5.56 -5.15
CA LYS A 127 3.51 -5.75 -3.70
C LYS A 127 4.86 -5.41 -3.09
N LEU A 128 4.88 -4.45 -2.17
CA LEU A 128 6.04 -4.17 -1.30
C LEU A 128 5.75 -4.74 0.07
N ARG A 129 6.53 -5.73 0.50
CA ARG A 129 6.33 -6.45 1.77
C ARG A 129 7.63 -6.63 2.54
N TYR A 130 7.49 -6.80 3.85
CA TYR A 130 8.57 -7.21 4.73
C TYR A 130 8.17 -8.50 5.45
N PHE A 131 9.09 -9.43 5.60
CA PHE A 131 8.81 -10.70 6.25
C PHE A 131 10.05 -11.32 6.89
N ILE A 132 9.80 -12.20 7.85
CA ILE A 132 10.80 -13.15 8.33
C ILE A 132 10.69 -14.44 7.51
N ARG A 133 11.81 -14.89 6.95
CA ARG A 133 11.94 -16.14 6.21
C ARG A 133 12.83 -17.11 6.98
N VAL A 134 12.26 -18.21 7.44
CA VAL A 134 13.00 -19.32 8.05
C VAL A 134 13.28 -20.36 6.99
N THR A 135 14.54 -20.75 6.85
CA THR A 135 14.97 -21.79 5.91
C THR A 135 15.68 -22.91 6.66
N ILE A 136 15.13 -24.11 6.59
CA ILE A 136 15.79 -25.35 7.05
C ILE A 136 16.38 -26.02 5.82
N LEU A 137 17.70 -25.97 5.70
CA LEU A 137 18.44 -26.52 4.56
C LEU A 137 18.40 -28.05 4.64
N ARG A 138 18.04 -28.73 3.55
CA ARG A 138 17.96 -30.20 3.50
C ARG A 138 18.62 -30.73 2.24
N ARG A 139 19.00 -32.02 2.27
CA ARG A 139 19.63 -32.66 1.12
C ARG A 139 18.76 -32.68 -0.15
N LEU A 140 17.44 -32.80 0.00
CA LEU A 140 16.50 -32.94 -1.11
C LEU A 140 15.78 -31.63 -1.45
N ALA A 141 15.00 -31.12 -0.49
CA ALA A 141 14.22 -29.90 -0.65
C ALA A 141 14.16 -29.17 0.69
N ASP A 142 14.54 -27.90 0.66
CA ASP A 142 14.53 -27.02 1.81
C ASP A 142 13.11 -26.79 2.29
N VAL A 143 12.96 -26.56 3.60
CA VAL A 143 11.69 -26.12 4.17
C VAL A 143 11.79 -24.62 4.40
N VAL A 144 10.95 -23.86 3.69
CA VAL A 144 10.89 -22.40 3.79
C VAL A 144 9.56 -22.00 4.42
N LYS A 145 9.62 -21.15 5.44
CA LYS A 145 8.45 -20.56 6.07
C LYS A 145 8.59 -19.05 6.15
N GLU A 146 7.62 -18.34 5.59
CA GLU A 146 7.54 -16.87 5.69
C GLU A 146 6.47 -16.43 6.70
N ARG A 147 6.74 -15.30 7.35
CA ARG A 147 5.81 -14.59 8.23
C ARG A 147 5.93 -13.09 7.98
N ASP A 148 4.88 -12.52 7.41
CA ASP A 148 4.81 -11.10 7.07
C ASP A 148 4.65 -10.18 8.27
N ILE A 149 5.18 -8.97 8.12
CA ILE A 149 4.91 -7.80 8.96
C ILE A 149 4.44 -6.65 8.07
N TRP A 150 3.77 -5.67 8.67
CA TRP A 150 3.40 -4.44 7.96
C TRP A 150 4.23 -3.27 8.46
N VAL A 151 4.70 -2.43 7.54
CA VAL A 151 5.49 -1.24 7.87
C VAL A 151 4.72 0.00 7.47
N TYR A 152 4.60 0.97 8.39
CA TYR A 152 4.15 2.33 8.07
C TYR A 152 5.32 3.30 8.04
N SER A 153 5.17 4.34 7.23
CA SER A 153 6.11 5.46 7.14
C SER A 153 5.38 6.77 7.37
N TYR A 154 5.94 7.63 8.23
CA TYR A 154 5.37 8.93 8.59
C TYR A 154 6.17 10.10 7.99
N VAL A 155 6.68 9.92 6.77
CA VAL A 155 7.40 10.99 6.07
C VAL A 155 6.41 12.10 5.70
N MET A 156 6.58 13.26 6.35
CA MET A 156 5.83 14.45 6.02
C MET A 156 6.32 15.04 4.70
N PRO A 157 5.43 15.38 3.76
CA PRO A 157 5.84 16.12 2.58
C PRO A 157 6.35 17.51 3.03
N ALA A 158 7.40 18.02 2.38
CA ALA A 158 7.96 19.34 2.68
C ALA A 158 6.85 20.41 2.78
N GLU A 159 6.94 21.33 3.74
CA GLU A 159 5.95 22.39 3.85
C GLU A 159 6.00 23.26 2.60
N ASN A 160 4.88 23.31 1.89
CA ASN A 160 4.65 24.34 0.89
C ASN A 160 3.56 25.24 1.48
N ALA A 161 3.65 26.54 1.25
CA ALA A 161 2.55 27.46 1.55
C ALA A 161 1.24 26.86 1.02
N ASN A 162 0.22 26.78 1.89
CA ASN A 162 -1.12 26.34 1.55
C ASN A 162 -1.76 27.37 0.60
N ASN A 163 -1.36 27.31 -0.67
CA ASN A 163 -1.96 28.13 -1.71
C ASN A 163 -3.16 27.37 -2.27
N SER A 164 -4.29 28.05 -2.43
CA SER A 164 -5.41 27.45 -3.14
C SER A 164 -4.97 27.08 -4.56
N ILE A 165 -5.42 25.91 -5.01
CA ILE A 165 -5.09 25.39 -6.33
C ILE A 165 -6.33 25.52 -7.19
N LYS A 166 -6.14 26.10 -8.36
CA LYS A 166 -7.18 26.29 -9.37
C LYS A 166 -7.00 25.27 -10.47
N MET A 167 -8.05 24.51 -10.72
CA MET A 167 -8.13 23.57 -11.83
C MET A 167 -9.24 24.02 -12.77
N GLU A 168 -8.86 24.41 -13.99
CA GLU A 168 -9.77 25.01 -14.95
C GLU A 168 -10.10 24.05 -16.09
N VAL A 169 -11.39 23.99 -16.45
CA VAL A 169 -11.89 23.38 -17.68
C VAL A 169 -12.46 24.50 -18.54
N GLY A 170 -11.72 24.84 -19.60
CA GLY A 170 -12.05 25.92 -20.51
C GLY A 170 -12.18 25.43 -21.96
N ILE A 171 -13.26 25.84 -22.61
CA ILE A 171 -13.47 25.77 -24.06
C ILE A 171 -13.78 27.20 -24.49
N GLU A 172 -12.99 27.70 -25.43
CA GLU A 172 -13.13 29.06 -25.94
C GLU A 172 -14.58 29.35 -26.35
N ASP A 173 -15.08 30.51 -25.88
CA ASP A 173 -16.44 31.01 -26.10
C ASP A 173 -17.61 30.10 -25.68
N CYS A 174 -17.36 28.93 -25.09
CA CYS A 174 -18.40 27.94 -24.82
C CYS A 174 -18.53 27.56 -23.35
N LEU A 175 -17.41 27.32 -22.66
CA LEU A 175 -17.40 26.79 -21.30
C LEU A 175 -16.17 27.31 -20.55
N HIS A 176 -16.37 27.81 -19.33
CA HIS A 176 -15.26 28.15 -18.45
C HIS A 176 -15.70 27.87 -17.01
N ILE A 177 -15.12 26.82 -16.44
CA ILE A 177 -15.38 26.38 -15.07
C ILE A 177 -14.06 26.31 -14.33
N GLU A 178 -14.04 26.87 -13.12
CA GLU A 178 -12.90 26.85 -12.22
C GLU A 178 -13.25 26.02 -10.99
N PHE A 179 -12.46 24.99 -10.70
CA PHE A 179 -12.49 24.28 -9.41
C PHE A 179 -11.31 24.73 -8.56
N GLU A 180 -11.60 25.43 -7.47
CA GLU A 180 -10.62 25.87 -6.47
C GLU A 180 -10.68 24.92 -5.26
N TYR A 181 -9.54 24.46 -4.77
CA TYR A 181 -9.46 23.66 -3.55
C TYR A 181 -8.27 24.06 -2.66
N ASN A 182 -8.39 23.72 -1.37
CA ASN A 182 -7.59 24.34 -0.30
C ASN A 182 -6.10 23.94 -0.27
N ARG A 183 -5.74 22.70 -0.67
CA ARG A 183 -4.37 22.17 -0.55
C ARG A 183 -3.99 21.21 -1.69
N SER A 184 -2.70 21.05 -2.00
CA SER A 184 -2.19 19.96 -2.86
C SER A 184 -1.91 18.67 -2.09
N LYS A 185 -1.82 18.75 -0.77
CA LYS A 185 -1.33 17.70 0.12
C LYS A 185 -2.39 17.44 1.18
N TYR A 186 -2.78 16.19 1.33
CA TYR A 186 -3.83 15.77 2.27
C TYR A 186 -3.35 14.54 3.03
N HIS A 187 -3.65 14.49 4.33
CA HIS A 187 -3.47 13.25 5.07
C HIS A 187 -4.59 12.24 4.76
N LEU A 188 -4.39 10.96 5.08
CA LEU A 188 -5.33 9.88 4.73
C LEU A 188 -6.77 10.09 5.24
N LYS A 189 -6.95 10.87 6.32
CA LYS A 189 -8.25 11.17 6.93
C LYS A 189 -8.70 12.63 6.75
N ASP A 190 -8.01 13.39 5.89
CA ASP A 190 -8.28 14.81 5.68
C ASP A 190 -9.60 15.03 4.94
N VAL A 191 -9.94 16.30 4.73
CA VAL A 191 -11.10 16.74 3.96
C VAL A 191 -10.64 17.70 2.86
N ILE A 192 -10.95 17.35 1.63
CA ILE A 192 -10.77 18.25 0.48
C ILE A 192 -11.91 19.26 0.51
N VAL A 193 -11.58 20.52 0.72
CA VAL A 193 -12.53 21.63 0.75
C VAL A 193 -12.28 22.51 -0.47
N GLY A 194 -13.31 22.68 -1.28
CA GLY A 194 -13.21 23.46 -2.51
C GLY A 194 -14.51 24.10 -2.93
N LYS A 195 -14.47 24.81 -4.05
CA LYS A 195 -15.61 25.48 -4.66
C LYS A 195 -15.48 25.41 -6.18
N ILE A 196 -16.60 25.17 -6.85
CA ILE A 196 -16.69 25.21 -8.31
C ILE A 196 -17.36 26.51 -8.70
N TYR A 197 -16.74 27.29 -9.58
CA TYR A 197 -17.24 28.55 -10.11
C TYR A 197 -17.59 28.40 -11.59
N PHE A 198 -18.81 28.81 -11.97
CA PHE A 198 -19.27 28.79 -13.36
C PHE A 198 -19.08 30.18 -13.98
N LEU A 199 -17.96 30.39 -14.65
CA LEU A 199 -17.59 31.68 -15.25
C LEU A 199 -18.27 31.90 -16.60
N LEU A 200 -18.37 30.85 -17.41
CA LEU A 200 -19.06 30.83 -18.71
C LEU A 200 -19.72 29.47 -18.92
N VAL A 201 -21.01 29.47 -19.23
CA VAL A 201 -21.77 28.24 -19.55
C VAL A 201 -22.68 28.54 -20.75
N ARG A 202 -22.23 28.19 -21.95
CA ARG A 202 -23.06 28.22 -23.19
C ARG A 202 -23.46 26.83 -23.67
N ILE A 203 -22.81 25.79 -23.15
CA ILE A 203 -23.15 24.38 -23.41
C ILE A 203 -24.05 23.89 -22.28
N LYS A 204 -25.08 23.12 -22.62
CA LYS A 204 -25.95 22.48 -21.64
C LYS A 204 -25.25 21.28 -21.01
N ILE A 205 -24.88 21.41 -19.74
CA ILE A 205 -24.27 20.35 -18.95
C ILE A 205 -25.38 19.41 -18.49
N LYS A 206 -25.14 18.11 -18.64
CA LYS A 206 -26.02 17.05 -18.17
C LYS A 206 -25.56 16.53 -16.81
N HIS A 207 -24.27 16.23 -16.68
CA HIS A 207 -23.70 15.58 -15.50
C HIS A 207 -22.34 16.16 -15.16
N MET A 208 -22.06 16.34 -13.87
CA MET A 208 -20.74 16.72 -13.38
C MET A 208 -20.36 15.88 -12.16
N GLU A 209 -19.13 15.33 -12.19
CA GLU A 209 -18.59 14.52 -11.11
C GLU A 209 -17.13 14.86 -10.81
N LEU A 210 -16.74 14.67 -9.54
CA LEU A 210 -15.37 14.71 -9.07
C LEU A 210 -14.96 13.30 -8.66
N SER A 211 -13.90 12.78 -9.25
CA SER A 211 -13.37 11.46 -8.91
C SER A 211 -11.99 11.55 -8.29
N ILE A 212 -11.68 10.66 -7.35
CA ILE A 212 -10.29 10.39 -6.93
C ILE A 212 -9.82 9.18 -7.72
N ILE A 213 -8.77 9.36 -8.51
CA ILE A 213 -8.14 8.29 -9.29
C ILE A 213 -6.79 7.95 -8.68
N ARG A 214 -6.57 6.68 -8.37
CA ARG A 214 -5.27 6.12 -8.05
C ARG A 214 -4.63 5.60 -9.33
N ARG A 215 -3.43 6.08 -9.66
CA ARG A 215 -2.61 5.57 -10.75
C ARG A 215 -1.41 4.83 -10.19
N GLU A 216 -1.32 3.55 -10.50
CA GLU A 216 -0.19 2.71 -10.16
C GLU A 216 0.66 2.49 -11.42
N THR A 217 1.93 2.88 -11.35
CA THR A 217 2.89 2.74 -12.44
C THR A 217 3.96 1.76 -11.98
N THR A 218 4.17 0.67 -12.71
CA THR A 218 5.16 -0.37 -12.38
C THR A 218 6.12 -0.63 -13.53
N GLY A 219 7.37 -0.93 -13.20
CA GLY A 219 8.42 -1.20 -14.19
C GLY A 219 9.14 0.05 -14.68
N THR A 220 10.13 -0.17 -15.53
CA THR A 220 10.96 0.88 -16.14
C THR A 220 10.80 0.83 -17.65
N ALA A 221 10.93 1.98 -18.32
CA ALA A 221 10.92 2.04 -19.78
C ALA A 221 11.96 1.06 -20.38
N PRO A 222 11.62 0.29 -21.43
CA PRO A 222 10.39 0.34 -22.22
C PRO A 222 9.19 -0.44 -21.66
N ASN A 223 9.38 -1.29 -20.65
CA ASN A 223 8.36 -2.19 -20.11
C ASN A 223 7.64 -1.57 -18.89
N GLN A 224 7.04 -0.39 -19.09
CA GLN A 224 6.27 0.30 -18.05
C GLN A 224 4.78 0.00 -18.18
N TYR A 225 4.16 -0.43 -17.08
CA TYR A 225 2.73 -0.68 -16.98
C TYR A 225 2.07 0.40 -16.13
N ASN A 226 0.88 0.83 -16.53
CA ASN A 226 0.11 1.86 -15.83
C ASN A 226 -1.32 1.37 -15.62
N GLU A 227 -1.70 1.20 -14.36
CA GLU A 227 -3.07 0.88 -13.96
C GLU A 227 -3.71 2.10 -13.32
N SER A 228 -4.98 2.33 -13.64
CA SER A 228 -5.75 3.43 -13.06
C SER A 228 -7.04 2.89 -12.46
N GLU A 229 -7.24 3.17 -11.18
CA GLU A 229 -8.42 2.79 -10.43
C GLU A 229 -9.16 4.03 -9.97
N THR A 230 -10.48 4.06 -10.18
CA THR A 230 -11.33 5.11 -9.62
C THR A 230 -11.72 4.71 -8.20
N ILE A 231 -11.13 5.36 -7.20
CA ILE A 231 -11.37 5.07 -5.78
C ILE A 231 -12.77 5.51 -5.36
N THR A 232 -13.19 6.68 -5.84
CA THR A 232 -14.52 7.22 -5.56
C THR A 232 -14.97 8.10 -6.70
N LYS A 233 -16.30 8.18 -6.86
CA LYS A 233 -16.98 9.12 -7.74
C LYS A 233 -17.96 9.91 -6.90
N PHE A 234 -17.76 11.21 -6.84
CA PHE A 234 -18.63 12.15 -6.16
C PHE A 234 -19.43 12.91 -7.21
N GLU A 235 -20.69 12.54 -7.38
CA GLU A 235 -21.63 13.24 -8.26
C GLU A 235 -21.96 14.61 -7.65
N ILE A 236 -21.68 15.68 -8.39
CA ILE A 236 -21.82 17.04 -7.89
C ILE A 236 -23.18 17.62 -8.27
N MET A 237 -23.59 17.40 -9.52
CA MET A 237 -24.74 18.07 -10.12
C MET A 237 -25.34 17.23 -11.25
N ASP A 238 -26.67 17.23 -11.29
CA ASP A 238 -27.50 16.87 -12.43
C ASP A 238 -28.24 18.14 -12.89
N GLY A 239 -28.05 18.54 -14.15
CA GLY A 239 -28.69 19.73 -14.73
C GLY A 239 -27.74 20.85 -15.16
N ALA A 240 -28.32 21.92 -15.70
CA ALA A 240 -27.61 23.02 -16.36
C ALA A 240 -27.36 24.20 -15.39
N PRO A 241 -26.11 24.41 -14.92
CA PRO A 241 -25.77 25.53 -14.05
C PRO A 241 -25.84 26.85 -14.81
N VAL A 242 -26.08 27.95 -14.10
CA VAL A 242 -26.03 29.30 -14.70
C VAL A 242 -24.74 30.03 -14.37
N ARG A 243 -24.38 30.98 -15.23
CA ARG A 243 -23.21 31.84 -15.02
C ARG A 243 -23.29 32.56 -13.67
N GLY A 244 -22.20 32.50 -12.91
CA GLY A 244 -22.08 33.12 -11.58
C GLY A 244 -22.48 32.20 -10.43
N GLU A 245 -23.02 31.01 -10.69
CA GLU A 245 -23.27 30.03 -9.64
C GLU A 245 -21.96 29.51 -9.04
N THR A 246 -22.04 29.12 -7.77
CA THR A 246 -20.92 28.52 -7.04
C THR A 246 -21.41 27.32 -6.25
N ILE A 247 -20.73 26.19 -6.40
CA ILE A 247 -21.05 24.96 -5.66
C ILE A 247 -19.91 24.65 -4.68
N PRO A 248 -20.16 24.65 -3.35
CA PRO A 248 -19.15 24.22 -2.38
C PRO A 248 -18.97 22.70 -2.40
N ILE A 249 -17.72 22.25 -2.32
CA ILE A 249 -17.32 20.84 -2.31
C ILE A 249 -16.63 20.53 -0.98
N ARG A 250 -17.07 19.43 -0.35
CA ARG A 250 -16.44 18.89 0.85
C ARG A 250 -16.36 17.37 0.76
N LEU A 251 -15.18 16.86 0.41
CA LEU A 251 -14.94 15.43 0.21
C LEU A 251 -14.07 14.86 1.35
N PHE A 252 -14.65 14.00 2.18
CA PHE A 252 -13.97 13.38 3.32
C PHE A 252 -13.17 12.16 2.87
N LEU A 253 -11.86 12.14 3.13
CA LEU A 253 -10.97 11.07 2.69
C LEU A 253 -11.02 9.83 3.59
N GLY A 254 -11.36 10.00 4.87
CA GLY A 254 -11.34 8.93 5.87
C GLY A 254 -12.31 7.77 5.61
N GLY A 255 -13.25 7.91 4.66
CA GLY A 255 -14.16 6.84 4.23
C GLY A 255 -13.62 5.96 3.11
N PHE A 256 -12.44 6.26 2.55
CA PHE A 256 -11.87 5.55 1.41
C PHE A 256 -10.62 4.76 1.79
N GLU A 257 -10.40 3.62 1.13
CA GLU A 257 -9.20 2.79 1.31
C GLU A 257 -7.99 3.38 0.55
N LEU A 258 -7.51 4.52 1.03
CA LEU A 258 -6.34 5.21 0.47
C LEU A 258 -5.03 4.70 1.09
N THR A 259 -3.95 4.85 0.33
CA THR A 259 -2.56 4.70 0.78
C THR A 259 -1.83 6.03 0.61
N PRO A 260 -0.67 6.23 1.25
CA PRO A 260 0.20 7.34 0.89
C PRO A 260 0.57 7.33 -0.60
N THR A 261 0.97 8.49 -1.10
CA THR A 261 1.58 8.63 -2.42
C THR A 261 3.00 8.07 -2.38
N PHE A 262 3.26 7.11 -3.27
CA PHE A 262 4.57 6.49 -3.45
C PHE A 262 5.21 7.05 -4.72
N ARG A 263 6.37 7.69 -4.60
CA ARG A 263 7.12 8.24 -5.75
C ARG A 263 8.40 7.46 -5.94
N ASP A 264 8.53 6.83 -7.10
CA ASP A 264 9.72 6.14 -7.59
C ASP A 264 10.36 5.19 -6.57
N VAL A 265 9.53 4.41 -5.88
CA VAL A 265 9.95 3.49 -4.81
C VAL A 265 10.92 2.47 -5.39
N ASN A 266 12.17 2.55 -4.92
CA ASN A 266 13.31 1.80 -5.44
C ASN A 266 13.44 1.81 -6.99
N LYS A 267 12.95 2.87 -7.65
CA LYS A 267 12.82 2.96 -9.12
C LYS A 267 12.03 1.80 -9.76
N LYS A 268 11.14 1.15 -9.00
CA LYS A 268 10.33 0.01 -9.45
C LYS A 268 8.88 0.38 -9.68
N PHE A 269 8.30 1.21 -8.82
CA PHE A 269 6.91 1.62 -8.97
C PHE A 269 6.61 2.99 -8.35
N SER A 270 5.47 3.54 -8.75
CA SER A 270 4.85 4.73 -8.18
C SER A 270 3.36 4.52 -8.00
N THR A 271 2.78 5.10 -6.95
CA THR A 271 1.32 5.16 -6.73
C THR A 271 0.96 6.61 -6.46
N ARG A 272 0.22 7.22 -7.38
CA ARG A 272 -0.13 8.66 -7.36
C ARG A 272 -1.64 8.84 -7.36
N TYR A 273 -2.10 9.93 -6.76
CA TYR A 273 -3.53 10.25 -6.65
C TYR A 273 -3.85 11.50 -7.45
N TYR A 274 -5.00 11.49 -8.12
CA TYR A 274 -5.45 12.58 -8.97
C TYR A 274 -6.89 12.94 -8.64
N LEU A 275 -7.16 14.23 -8.50
CA LEU A 275 -8.50 14.77 -8.61
C LEU A 275 -8.84 14.88 -10.09
N ASN A 276 -9.94 14.25 -10.48
CA ASN A 276 -10.43 14.22 -11.85
C ASN A 276 -11.83 14.82 -11.89
N LEU A 277 -11.93 16.07 -12.34
CA LEU A 277 -13.21 16.70 -12.61
C LEU A 277 -13.67 16.28 -14.00
N VAL A 278 -14.89 15.75 -14.09
CA VAL A 278 -15.49 15.28 -15.33
C VAL A 278 -16.82 15.99 -15.53
N LEU A 279 -17.04 16.48 -16.75
CA LEU A 279 -18.29 17.06 -17.20
C LEU A 279 -18.78 16.32 -18.43
N VAL A 280 -20.09 16.10 -18.50
CA VAL A 280 -20.78 15.50 -19.63
C VAL A 280 -21.91 16.42 -20.06
N ASP A 281 -21.98 16.74 -21.34
CA ASP A 281 -23.06 17.55 -21.90
C ASP A 281 -24.24 16.71 -22.42
N GLU A 282 -25.30 17.37 -22.90
CA GLU A 282 -26.47 16.71 -23.50
C GLU A 282 -26.13 15.88 -24.76
N GLU A 283 -25.04 16.21 -25.46
CA GLU A 283 -24.55 15.48 -26.64
C GLU A 283 -23.63 14.30 -26.26
N HIS A 284 -23.52 13.96 -24.97
CA HIS A 284 -22.64 12.92 -24.43
C HIS A 284 -21.14 13.18 -24.66
N ARG A 285 -20.72 14.42 -24.96
CA ARG A 285 -19.31 14.79 -25.02
C ARG A 285 -18.76 14.90 -23.59
N ARG A 286 -17.54 14.40 -23.40
CA ARG A 286 -16.87 14.36 -22.09
C ARG A 286 -15.71 15.34 -22.05
N TYR A 287 -15.74 16.22 -21.06
CA TYR A 287 -14.66 17.14 -20.74
C TYR A 287 -14.08 16.76 -19.40
N PHE A 288 -12.76 16.73 -19.28
CA PHE A 288 -12.12 16.39 -18.01
C PHE A 288 -10.81 17.13 -17.80
N LYS A 289 -10.48 17.36 -16.54
CA LYS A 289 -9.18 17.86 -16.12
C LYS A 289 -8.73 17.06 -14.90
N GLN A 290 -7.46 16.69 -14.91
CA GLN A 290 -6.81 15.98 -13.83
C GLN A 290 -5.73 16.86 -13.20
N GLN A 291 -5.71 16.88 -11.87
CA GLN A 291 -4.64 17.49 -11.10
C GLN A 291 -4.18 16.51 -10.04
N GLU A 292 -2.86 16.33 -9.91
CA GLU A 292 -2.30 15.45 -8.90
C GLU A 292 -2.45 16.05 -7.50
N ILE A 293 -2.82 15.20 -6.55
CA ILE A 293 -2.75 15.48 -5.12
C ILE A 293 -1.78 14.50 -4.46
N THR A 294 -1.09 14.95 -3.41
CA THR A 294 -0.22 14.09 -2.60
C THR A 294 -0.97 13.65 -1.35
N ILE A 295 -1.08 12.35 -1.16
CA ILE A 295 -1.64 11.74 0.05
C ILE A 295 -0.50 11.32 0.97
N PHE A 296 -0.58 11.61 2.26
CA PHE A 296 0.42 11.20 3.26
C PHE A 296 -0.23 10.66 4.53
N ARG A 297 0.56 9.96 5.36
CA ARG A 297 0.11 9.36 6.62
C ARG A 297 0.58 10.20 7.80
N ARG A 298 -0.29 10.49 8.76
CA ARG A 298 0.07 11.16 10.03
C ARG A 298 0.03 10.19 11.20
N ARG A 299 0.94 10.38 12.16
CA ARG A 299 1.04 9.57 13.39
C ARG A 299 -0.25 9.62 14.21
N VAL A 300 -0.79 10.83 14.39
CA VAL A 300 -2.02 11.09 15.14
C VAL A 300 -3.24 10.38 14.54
N ASP A 301 -3.31 10.25 13.21
CA ASP A 301 -4.42 9.55 12.54
C ASP A 301 -4.41 8.05 12.86
N ASP A 302 -3.25 7.51 13.24
CA ASP A 302 -3.03 6.12 13.62
C ASP A 302 -3.01 5.92 15.15
N GLY A 303 -3.36 6.95 15.94
CA GLY A 303 -3.39 6.88 17.41
C GLY A 303 -2.01 6.81 18.05
N LEU A 304 -0.97 7.26 17.33
CA LEU A 304 0.38 7.41 17.86
C LEU A 304 0.63 8.87 18.25
N GLU A 305 1.49 9.08 19.24
CA GLU A 305 1.95 10.41 19.62
C GLU A 305 2.68 11.09 18.44
N PRO A 306 2.53 12.42 18.28
CA PRO A 306 3.32 13.19 17.32
C PRO A 306 4.81 13.07 17.67
N GLU A 307 5.68 13.19 16.66
CA GLU A 307 7.12 13.28 16.93
C GLU A 307 7.43 14.57 17.70
N GLU A 308 8.38 14.52 18.64
CA GLU A 308 8.81 15.68 19.41
C GLU A 308 9.18 16.83 18.45
N GLY A 309 8.34 17.87 18.40
CA GLY A 309 8.53 19.05 17.55
C GLY A 309 7.67 19.14 16.28
N GLY A 310 6.79 18.17 15.99
CA GLY A 310 5.80 18.26 14.91
C GLY A 310 4.41 18.67 15.42
N GLU A 311 3.80 19.70 14.82
CA GLU A 311 2.42 20.13 15.17
C GLU A 311 1.37 19.04 14.86
N ALA A 312 0.29 19.03 15.66
CA ALA A 312 -0.81 18.05 15.65
C ALA A 312 -1.76 18.17 14.43
#